data_AF-A0A172TLY3-F1
#
_entry.id   AF-A0A172TLY3-F1
#
_cell.length_a   1.000
_cell.length_b   1.000
_cell.length_c   1.000
_cell.angle_alpha   90.00
_cell.angle_beta   90.00
_cell.angle_gamma   90.00
#
_symmetry.space_group_name_H-M   'P 1'
#
loop_
_entity.id
_entity.type
_entity.pdbx_description
1 polymer ?
#
loop_
_entity_poly.entity_id
_entity_poly.type
_entity_poly.pdbx_seq_one_letter_code
_entity_poly.pdbx_strand_id
1 'polypeptide(L)'
;MKFSVRDSVKWSIFIAGVSFILACIFSVTSTTLLGGVSWGIGMCVVFMLILVGIFFDVMGLSAAAANETPFHAMASEKVHGARQAIGIVRNADRFSNFCNDVIGDICGVISGAAGALVVLKLLVSMNAENSVLTTVVSVVFAGIVSALTVGGKAMGKSFAIHYSTEIVLTIGKFFYLIEHHLGIRIFNAKKNKSSKNGKRGNKRAARSN
;
A
#
# COMPACT_ATOMS: atom_id res chain seq x y z
N MET A 1 -21.28 11.69 15.04
CA MET A 1 -20.27 11.61 13.94
C MET A 1 -20.90 12.21 12.69
N LYS A 2 -20.51 13.41 12.27
CA LYS A 2 -20.95 13.98 10.98
C LYS A 2 -19.92 13.56 9.93
N PHE A 3 -20.18 12.49 9.21
CA PHE A 3 -19.50 12.20 7.95
C PHE A 3 -19.75 13.38 7.01
N SER A 4 -18.73 14.22 6.79
CA SER A 4 -18.80 15.31 5.82
C SER A 4 -18.60 14.70 4.44
N VAL A 5 -19.69 14.34 3.78
CA VAL A 5 -19.70 13.81 2.40
C VAL A 5 -18.90 14.71 1.46
N ARG A 6 -18.86 16.03 1.73
CA ARG A 6 -18.05 17.00 0.97
C ARG A 6 -16.54 16.77 1.07
N ASP A 7 -16.03 16.35 2.23
CA ASP A 7 -14.60 16.12 2.41
C ASP A 7 -14.18 14.76 1.81
N SER A 8 -15.04 13.75 1.92
CA SER A 8 -14.85 12.47 1.22
C SER A 8 -14.85 12.67 -0.30
N VAL A 9 -15.80 13.42 -0.86
CA VAL A 9 -15.88 13.67 -2.32
C VAL A 9 -14.66 14.44 -2.85
N LYS A 10 -14.21 15.50 -2.15
CA LYS A 10 -13.00 16.24 -2.54
C LYS A 10 -11.76 15.33 -2.55
N TRP A 11 -11.67 14.46 -1.55
CA TRP A 11 -10.55 13.53 -1.42
C TRP A 11 -10.61 12.40 -2.47
N SER A 12 -11.81 11.88 -2.78
CA SER A 12 -12.01 10.92 -3.87
C SER A 12 -11.66 11.53 -5.24
N ILE A 13 -12.05 12.77 -5.52
CA ILE A 13 -11.69 13.47 -6.77
C ILE A 13 -10.17 13.69 -6.85
N PHE A 14 -9.55 14.08 -5.74
CA PHE A 14 -8.09 14.24 -5.66
C PHE A 14 -7.38 12.91 -5.95
N ILE A 15 -7.83 11.82 -5.34
CA ILE A 15 -7.27 10.50 -5.60
C ILE A 15 -7.50 10.06 -7.03
N ALA A 16 -8.70 10.22 -7.58
CA ALA A 16 -8.97 9.88 -8.97
C ALA A 16 -8.02 10.62 -9.93
N GLY A 17 -7.77 11.92 -9.68
CA GLY A 17 -6.80 12.71 -10.46
C GLY A 17 -5.36 12.22 -10.31
N VAL A 18 -4.91 11.92 -9.09
CA VAL A 18 -3.56 11.39 -8.83
C VAL A 18 -3.40 10.00 -9.45
N SER A 19 -4.37 9.11 -9.28
CA SER A 19 -4.41 7.78 -9.88
C SER A 19 -4.34 7.84 -11.39
N PHE A 20 -5.06 8.78 -12.02
CA PHE A 20 -5.03 8.96 -13.47
C PHE A 20 -3.62 9.33 -13.97
N ILE A 21 -2.98 10.32 -13.33
CA ILE A 21 -1.62 10.74 -13.71
C ILE A 21 -0.62 9.60 -13.50
N LEU A 22 -0.69 8.90 -12.36
CA LEU A 22 0.16 7.74 -12.08
C LEU A 22 -0.08 6.61 -13.10
N ALA A 23 -1.33 6.33 -13.44
CA ALA A 23 -1.68 5.30 -14.41
C ALA A 23 -1.12 5.64 -15.80
N CYS A 24 -1.20 6.91 -16.24
CA CYS A 24 -0.59 7.34 -17.50
C CYS A 24 0.93 7.13 -17.51
N ILE A 25 1.63 7.58 -16.46
CA ILE A 25 3.10 7.46 -16.37
C ILE A 25 3.52 5.98 -16.33
N PHE A 26 2.88 5.18 -15.48
CA PHE A 26 3.19 3.75 -15.37
C PHE A 26 2.82 2.98 -16.64
N SER A 27 1.70 3.32 -17.30
CA SER A 27 1.29 2.68 -18.55
C SER A 27 2.29 2.96 -19.67
N VAL A 28 2.73 4.21 -19.84
CA VAL A 28 3.77 4.56 -20.83
C VAL A 28 5.09 3.83 -20.51
N THR A 29 5.49 3.82 -19.25
CA THR A 29 6.73 3.15 -18.83
C THR A 29 6.65 1.64 -19.08
N SER A 30 5.54 1.00 -18.69
CA SER A 30 5.32 -0.43 -18.87
C SER A 30 5.26 -0.83 -20.34
N THR A 31 4.51 -0.09 -21.17
CA THR A 31 4.42 -0.37 -22.62
C THR A 31 5.76 -0.20 -23.33
N THR A 32 6.54 0.81 -22.96
CA THR A 32 7.88 1.04 -23.53
C THR A 32 8.85 -0.08 -23.11
N LEU A 33 8.82 -0.47 -21.83
CA LEU A 33 9.63 -1.58 -21.31
C LEU A 33 9.24 -2.91 -21.96
N LEU A 34 7.94 -3.20 -22.11
CA LEU A 34 7.47 -4.43 -22.73
C LEU A 34 7.67 -4.44 -24.26
N GLY A 35 7.72 -3.28 -24.91
CA GLY A 35 7.86 -3.16 -26.36
C GLY A 35 9.11 -3.86 -26.90
N GLY A 36 10.26 -3.63 -26.26
CA GLY A 36 11.56 -4.18 -26.68
C GLY A 36 11.88 -5.59 -26.16
N VAL A 37 10.98 -6.21 -25.40
CA VAL A 37 11.28 -7.39 -24.58
C VAL A 37 10.64 -8.67 -25.15
N SER A 38 11.33 -9.81 -25.01
CA SER A 38 10.82 -11.12 -25.44
C SER A 38 9.62 -11.57 -24.61
N TRP A 39 8.81 -12.50 -25.16
CA TRP A 39 7.60 -12.99 -24.48
C TRP A 39 7.91 -13.56 -23.08
N GLY A 40 9.04 -14.25 -22.92
CA GLY A 40 9.42 -14.87 -21.64
C GLY A 40 9.74 -13.85 -20.54
N ILE A 41 10.48 -12.78 -20.87
CA ILE A 41 10.78 -11.72 -19.90
C ILE A 41 9.51 -10.91 -19.61
N GLY A 42 8.66 -10.66 -20.61
CA GLY A 42 7.37 -10.00 -20.41
C GLY A 42 6.46 -10.75 -19.44
N MET A 43 6.47 -12.08 -19.48
CA MET A 43 5.78 -12.92 -18.51
C MET A 43 6.25 -12.68 -17.07
N CYS A 44 7.57 -12.61 -16.85
CA CYS A 44 8.13 -12.29 -15.53
C CYS A 44 7.71 -10.91 -15.04
N VAL A 45 7.64 -9.92 -15.94
CA VAL A 45 7.19 -8.56 -15.59
C VAL A 45 5.72 -8.57 -15.14
N VAL A 46 4.84 -9.30 -15.84
CA VAL A 46 3.42 -9.43 -15.45
C VAL A 46 3.28 -10.02 -14.06
N PHE A 47 3.99 -11.12 -13.76
CA PHE A 47 3.97 -11.71 -12.43
C PHE A 47 4.53 -10.76 -11.35
N MET A 48 5.60 -10.03 -11.67
CA MET A 48 6.17 -9.05 -10.75
C MET A 48 5.17 -7.91 -10.45
N LEU A 49 4.43 -7.43 -11.44
CA LEU A 49 3.38 -6.42 -11.25
C LEU A 49 2.24 -6.93 -10.35
N ILE A 50 1.82 -8.19 -10.51
CA ILE A 50 0.80 -8.81 -9.66
C ILE A 50 1.30 -8.91 -8.21
N LEU A 51 2.54 -9.37 -8.01
CA LEU A 51 3.13 -9.48 -6.67
C LEU A 51 3.27 -8.13 -5.99
N VAL A 52 3.67 -7.09 -6.73
CA VAL A 52 3.72 -5.71 -6.22
C VAL A 52 2.32 -5.26 -5.82
N GLY A 53 1.30 -5.48 -6.66
CA GLY A 53 -0.09 -5.13 -6.33
C GLY A 53 -0.59 -5.82 -5.05
N ILE A 54 -0.32 -7.11 -4.87
CA ILE A 54 -0.66 -7.86 -3.65
C ILE A 54 0.10 -7.31 -2.43
N PHE A 55 1.38 -6.99 -2.59
CA PHE A 55 2.19 -6.43 -1.52
C PHE A 55 1.64 -5.08 -1.02
N PHE A 56 1.25 -4.18 -1.93
CA PHE A 56 0.63 -2.91 -1.58
C PHE A 56 -0.76 -3.08 -0.93
N ASP A 57 -1.56 -4.06 -1.34
CA ASP A 57 -2.83 -4.41 -0.68
C ASP A 57 -2.60 -4.85 0.78
N VAL A 58 -1.60 -5.73 1.01
CA VAL A 58 -1.22 -6.18 2.37
C VAL A 58 -0.78 -5.00 3.23
N MET A 59 0.02 -4.08 2.70
CA MET A 59 0.43 -2.87 3.43
C MET A 59 -0.76 -1.99 3.80
N GLY A 60 -1.65 -1.70 2.84
CA GLY A 60 -2.84 -0.89 3.08
C GLY A 60 -3.77 -1.50 4.11
N LEU A 61 -4.08 -2.79 3.96
CA LEU A 61 -4.96 -3.49 4.89
C LEU A 61 -4.33 -3.65 6.28
N SER A 62 -3.02 -3.89 6.37
CA SER A 62 -2.32 -3.96 7.66
C SER A 62 -2.43 -2.64 8.42
N ALA A 63 -2.33 -1.50 7.74
CA ALA A 63 -2.51 -0.18 8.32
C ALA A 63 -3.94 0.04 8.83
N ALA A 64 -4.94 -0.45 8.10
CA ALA A 64 -6.35 -0.38 8.51
C ALA A 64 -6.69 -1.32 9.68
N ALA A 65 -6.03 -2.48 9.76
CA ALA A 65 -6.27 -3.48 10.80
C ALA A 65 -5.46 -3.24 12.10
N ALA A 66 -4.41 -2.42 12.05
CA ALA A 66 -3.51 -2.23 13.19
C ALA A 66 -4.11 -1.32 14.28
N ASN A 67 -3.83 -1.65 15.54
CA ASN A 67 -4.26 -0.87 16.70
C ASN A 67 -3.18 0.12 17.16
N GLU A 68 -3.58 1.31 17.62
CA GLU A 68 -2.64 2.34 18.09
C GLU A 68 -1.91 1.97 19.41
N THR A 69 -2.56 1.17 20.28
CA THR A 69 -2.06 0.83 21.63
C THR A 69 -0.67 0.19 21.67
N PRO A 70 -0.33 -0.84 20.86
CA PRO A 70 1.03 -1.39 20.85
C PRO A 70 2.08 -0.36 20.41
N PHE A 71 1.75 0.52 19.46
CA PHE A 71 2.72 1.51 18.99
C PHE A 71 3.01 2.61 20.01
N HIS A 72 2.04 2.96 20.87
CA HIS A 72 2.28 3.89 21.97
C HIS A 72 3.22 3.31 23.04
N ALA A 73 3.11 2.02 23.34
CA ALA A 73 4.04 1.32 24.22
C ALA A 73 5.45 1.30 23.61
N MET A 74 5.55 0.91 22.32
CA MET A 74 6.82 0.91 21.58
C MET A 74 7.45 2.30 21.47
N ALA A 75 6.65 3.36 21.33
CA ALA A 75 7.15 4.73 21.29
C ALA A 75 7.67 5.22 22.66
N SER A 76 7.11 4.70 23.76
CA SER A 76 7.60 4.98 25.12
C SER A 76 8.96 4.31 25.36
N GLU A 77 9.14 3.09 24.85
CA GLU A 77 10.42 2.36 24.80
C GLU A 77 11.39 2.86 23.71
N LYS A 78 11.04 3.94 23.01
CA LYS A 78 11.86 4.57 21.95
C LYS A 78 12.23 3.62 20.80
N VAL A 79 11.35 2.67 20.47
CA VAL A 79 11.53 1.82 19.29
C VAL A 79 11.52 2.68 18.03
N HIS A 80 12.55 2.52 17.19
CA HIS A 80 12.68 3.21 15.90
C HIS A 80 11.46 2.91 15.00
N GLY A 81 10.91 3.96 14.37
CA GLY A 81 9.72 3.83 13.51
C GLY A 81 8.37 3.81 14.23
N ALA A 82 8.32 3.70 15.57
CA ALA A 82 7.05 3.63 16.30
C ALA A 82 6.21 4.92 16.17
N ARG A 83 6.85 6.10 16.11
CA ARG A 83 6.14 7.37 15.91
C ARG A 83 5.53 7.49 14.51
N GLN A 84 6.24 7.03 13.49
CA GLN A 84 5.78 6.99 12.12
C GLN A 84 4.63 5.99 11.97
N ALA A 85 4.73 4.82 12.60
CA ALA A 85 3.66 3.83 12.66
C ALA A 85 2.37 4.41 13.27
N ILE A 86 2.45 5.14 14.38
CA ILE A 86 1.28 5.86 14.95
C ILE A 86 0.68 6.82 13.92
N GLY A 87 1.52 7.56 13.19
CA GLY A 87 1.08 8.46 12.14
C GLY A 87 0.34 7.77 11.00
N ILE A 88 0.81 6.59 10.59
CA ILE A 88 0.18 5.75 9.57
C ILE A 88 -1.19 5.25 10.06
N VAL A 89 -1.26 4.68 11.27
CA VAL A 89 -2.52 4.16 11.83
C VAL A 89 -3.57 5.27 12.02
N ARG A 90 -3.13 6.45 12.48
CA ARG A 90 -4.03 7.60 12.65
C ARG A 90 -4.63 8.10 11.33
N ASN A 91 -3.94 7.88 10.23
CA ASN A 91 -4.37 8.22 8.87
C ASN A 91 -4.67 6.96 8.03
N ALA A 92 -5.00 5.83 8.68
CA ALA A 92 -5.10 4.53 8.04
C ALA A 92 -6.08 4.49 6.87
N ASP A 93 -7.23 5.16 6.99
CA ASP A 93 -8.24 5.26 5.93
C ASP A 93 -7.63 5.81 4.62
N ARG A 94 -6.84 6.88 4.72
CA ARG A 94 -6.21 7.49 3.54
C ARG A 94 -5.06 6.64 3.01
N PHE A 95 -4.27 6.06 3.90
CA PHE A 95 -3.12 5.23 3.52
C PHE A 95 -3.58 3.91 2.87
N SER A 96 -4.61 3.27 3.42
CA SER A 96 -5.20 2.03 2.92
C SER A 96 -5.75 2.20 1.53
N ASN A 97 -6.60 3.21 1.32
CA ASN A 97 -7.17 3.48 0.00
C ASN A 97 -6.11 3.88 -1.03
N PHE A 98 -5.05 4.60 -0.63
CA PHE A 98 -3.94 4.87 -1.54
C PHE A 98 -3.20 3.58 -1.94
N CYS A 99 -2.85 2.73 -0.98
CA CYS A 99 -2.11 1.51 -1.30
C CYS A 99 -2.97 0.46 -2.02
N ASN A 100 -4.23 0.28 -1.62
CA ASN A 100 -5.12 -0.72 -2.20
C ASN A 100 -5.74 -0.23 -3.51
N ASP A 101 -6.45 0.90 -3.47
CA ASP A 101 -7.28 1.34 -4.60
C ASP A 101 -6.42 2.04 -5.65
N VAL A 102 -5.44 2.85 -5.27
CA VAL A 102 -4.59 3.53 -6.28
C VAL A 102 -3.55 2.57 -6.81
N ILE A 103 -2.67 2.07 -5.95
CA ILE A 103 -1.54 1.26 -6.41
C ILE A 103 -2.01 -0.14 -6.83
N GLY A 104 -2.86 -0.78 -6.03
CA GLY A 104 -3.37 -2.12 -6.32
C GLY A 104 -4.17 -2.18 -7.62
N ASP A 105 -5.10 -1.26 -7.87
CA ASP A 105 -5.88 -1.27 -9.12
C ASP A 105 -5.03 -0.89 -10.33
N ILE A 106 -4.11 0.07 -10.22
CA ILE A 106 -3.19 0.42 -11.31
C ILE A 106 -2.31 -0.78 -11.66
N CYS A 107 -1.74 -1.47 -10.67
CA CYS A 107 -0.97 -2.70 -10.91
C CYS A 107 -1.83 -3.78 -11.58
N GLY A 108 -3.10 -3.94 -11.16
CA GLY A 108 -4.05 -4.86 -11.78
C GLY A 108 -4.33 -4.54 -13.25
N VAL A 109 -4.68 -3.29 -13.57
CA VAL A 109 -4.98 -2.86 -14.95
C VAL A 109 -3.74 -2.98 -15.84
N ILE A 110 -2.58 -2.54 -15.37
CA ILE A 110 -1.35 -2.57 -16.17
C ILE A 110 -0.85 -4.00 -16.35
N SER A 111 -0.92 -4.84 -15.32
CA SER A 111 -0.55 -6.26 -15.45
C SER A 111 -1.46 -7.01 -16.42
N GLY A 112 -2.77 -6.69 -16.45
CA GLY A 112 -3.70 -7.23 -17.43
C GLY A 112 -3.37 -6.80 -18.87
N ALA A 113 -3.12 -5.51 -19.09
CA ALA A 113 -2.73 -4.98 -20.40
C ALA A 113 -1.37 -5.56 -20.86
N ALA A 114 -0.40 -5.61 -19.96
CA ALA A 114 0.90 -6.24 -20.19
C ALA A 114 0.74 -7.72 -20.51
N GLY A 115 -0.12 -8.43 -19.79
CA GLY A 115 -0.43 -9.84 -20.01
C GLY A 115 -1.00 -10.10 -21.41
N ALA A 116 -1.93 -9.26 -21.87
CA ALA A 116 -2.47 -9.37 -23.22
C ALA A 116 -1.38 -9.18 -24.30
N LEU A 117 -0.47 -8.21 -24.12
CA LEU A 117 0.66 -8.00 -25.03
C LEU A 117 1.64 -9.18 -25.03
N VAL A 118 1.89 -9.78 -23.87
CA VAL A 118 2.77 -10.96 -23.74
C VAL A 118 2.16 -12.18 -24.43
N VAL A 119 0.86 -12.41 -24.25
CA VAL A 119 0.15 -13.49 -24.97
C VAL A 119 0.21 -13.27 -26.47
N LEU A 120 -0.01 -12.03 -26.95
CA LEU A 120 0.10 -11.73 -28.37
C LEU A 120 1.50 -12.06 -28.91
N LYS A 121 2.56 -11.67 -28.20
CA LYS A 121 3.95 -11.98 -28.57
C LYS A 121 4.24 -13.49 -28.57
N LEU A 122 3.68 -14.23 -27.60
CA LEU A 122 3.79 -15.68 -27.54
C LEU A 122 3.16 -16.33 -28.78
N LEU A 123 1.95 -15.91 -29.15
CA LEU A 123 1.22 -16.45 -30.30
C LEU A 123 1.93 -16.18 -31.63
N VAL A 124 2.47 -14.97 -31.81
CA VAL A 124 3.31 -14.62 -32.97
C VAL A 124 4.55 -15.50 -33.03
N SER A 125 5.21 -15.76 -31.89
CA SER A 125 6.40 -16.62 -31.85
C SER A 125 6.10 -18.10 -32.15
N MET A 126 4.84 -18.55 -32.00
CA MET A 126 4.44 -19.94 -32.23
C MET A 126 3.89 -20.18 -33.64
N ASN A 127 3.89 -19.18 -34.54
CA ASN A 127 3.23 -19.22 -35.85
C ASN A 127 1.78 -19.76 -35.78
N ALA A 128 1.07 -19.43 -34.69
CA ALA A 128 -0.27 -19.94 -34.45
C ALA A 128 -1.30 -19.14 -35.27
N GLU A 129 -1.47 -19.49 -36.55
CA GLU A 129 -2.52 -18.89 -37.42
C GLU A 129 -3.94 -19.37 -37.07
N ASN A 130 -4.06 -20.39 -36.22
CA ASN A 130 -5.34 -20.94 -35.79
C ASN A 130 -6.04 -20.04 -34.75
N SER A 131 -7.08 -19.33 -35.19
CA SER A 131 -7.94 -18.45 -34.37
C SER A 131 -8.53 -19.11 -33.10
N VAL A 132 -8.72 -20.44 -33.12
CA VAL A 132 -9.20 -21.20 -31.95
C VAL A 132 -8.10 -21.33 -30.90
N LEU A 133 -6.85 -21.62 -31.31
CA LEU A 133 -5.72 -21.77 -30.38
C LEU A 133 -5.36 -20.44 -29.72
N THR A 134 -5.42 -19.32 -30.47
CA THR A 134 -5.16 -17.98 -29.93
C THR A 134 -6.15 -17.60 -28.82
N THR A 135 -7.43 -17.92 -29.03
CA THR A 135 -8.50 -17.66 -28.06
C THR A 135 -8.33 -18.51 -26.80
N VAL A 136 -8.07 -19.81 -26.96
CA VAL A 136 -7.88 -20.72 -25.82
C VAL A 136 -6.69 -20.31 -24.97
N VAL A 137 -5.54 -20.01 -25.58
CA VAL A 137 -4.33 -19.59 -24.85
C VAL A 137 -4.57 -18.27 -24.11
N SER A 138 -5.25 -17.30 -24.74
CA SER A 138 -5.57 -16.01 -24.12
C SER A 138 -6.49 -16.16 -22.91
N VAL A 139 -7.53 -16.99 -23.03
CA VAL A 139 -8.49 -17.23 -21.94
C VAL A 139 -7.83 -17.98 -20.79
N VAL A 140 -7.05 -19.03 -21.09
CA VAL A 140 -6.32 -19.79 -20.06
C VAL A 140 -5.34 -18.87 -19.34
N PHE A 141 -4.62 -18.03 -20.08
CA PHE A 141 -3.66 -17.10 -19.49
C PHE A 141 -4.35 -16.06 -18.60
N ALA A 142 -5.42 -15.41 -19.08
CA ALA A 142 -6.21 -14.48 -18.29
C ALA A 142 -6.81 -15.15 -17.03
N GLY A 143 -7.23 -16.41 -17.16
CA GLY A 143 -7.71 -17.24 -16.05
C GLY A 143 -6.63 -17.48 -14.99
N ILE A 144 -5.42 -17.85 -15.39
CA ILE A 144 -4.27 -18.04 -14.49
C ILE A 144 -3.93 -16.73 -13.77
N VAL A 145 -3.84 -15.63 -14.51
CA VAL A 145 -3.55 -14.30 -13.93
C VAL A 145 -4.62 -13.90 -12.93
N SER A 146 -5.91 -14.08 -13.27
CA SER A 146 -7.03 -13.77 -12.39
C SER A 146 -7.02 -14.64 -11.13
N ALA A 147 -6.85 -15.95 -11.26
CA ALA A 147 -6.78 -16.89 -10.15
C ALA A 147 -5.61 -16.56 -9.20
N LEU A 148 -4.43 -16.25 -9.75
CA LEU A 148 -3.26 -15.86 -8.96
C LEU A 148 -3.48 -14.53 -8.24
N THR A 149 -4.12 -13.56 -8.91
CA THR A 149 -4.40 -12.25 -8.32
C THR A 149 -5.41 -12.36 -7.18
N VAL A 150 -6.54 -13.04 -7.39
CA VAL A 150 -7.58 -13.20 -6.38
C VAL A 150 -7.11 -14.10 -5.23
N GLY A 151 -6.46 -15.22 -5.54
CA GLY A 151 -5.91 -16.13 -4.53
C GLY A 151 -4.79 -15.49 -3.72
N GLY A 152 -3.89 -14.77 -4.39
CA GLY A 152 -2.80 -14.04 -3.75
C GLY A 152 -3.29 -12.93 -2.81
N LYS A 153 -4.27 -12.13 -3.25
CA LYS A 153 -4.91 -11.14 -2.35
C LYS A 153 -5.60 -11.84 -1.17
N ALA A 154 -6.32 -12.94 -1.38
CA ALA A 154 -6.99 -13.66 -0.29
C ALA A 154 -6.01 -14.16 0.78
N MET A 155 -4.89 -14.78 0.37
CA MET A 155 -3.81 -15.19 1.27
C MET A 155 -3.17 -13.99 1.97
N GLY A 156 -2.88 -12.93 1.22
CA GLY A 156 -2.30 -11.70 1.73
C GLY A 156 -3.17 -11.03 2.79
N LYS A 157 -4.49 -11.04 2.64
CA LYS A 157 -5.41 -10.46 3.63
C LYS A 157 -5.34 -11.14 4.99
N SER A 158 -5.31 -12.47 5.01
CA SER A 158 -5.15 -13.22 6.26
C SER A 158 -3.83 -12.86 6.95
N PHE A 159 -2.74 -12.81 6.17
CA PHE A 159 -1.43 -12.40 6.67
C PHE A 159 -1.43 -10.96 7.21
N ALA A 160 -2.04 -10.02 6.49
CA ALA A 160 -2.13 -8.61 6.86
C ALA A 160 -2.84 -8.38 8.19
N ILE A 161 -3.91 -9.15 8.46
CA ILE A 161 -4.70 -9.02 9.69
C ILE A 161 -3.91 -9.60 10.88
N HIS A 162 -3.36 -10.81 10.73
CA HIS A 162 -2.63 -11.49 11.81
C HIS A 162 -1.32 -10.79 12.18
N TYR A 163 -0.59 -10.25 11.21
CA TYR A 163 0.71 -9.58 11.41
C TYR A 163 0.64 -8.06 11.26
N SER A 164 -0.56 -7.48 11.40
CA SER A 164 -0.83 -6.05 11.18
C SER A 164 0.15 -5.13 11.93
N THR A 165 0.41 -5.41 13.20
CA THR A 165 1.28 -4.57 14.05
C THR A 165 2.74 -4.60 13.58
N GLU A 166 3.26 -5.78 13.21
CA GLU A 166 4.64 -5.91 12.74
C GLU A 166 4.86 -5.31 11.35
N ILE A 167 3.90 -5.51 10.44
CA ILE A 167 3.95 -4.95 9.08
C ILE A 167 3.97 -3.43 9.17
N VAL A 168 3.04 -2.83 9.92
CA VAL A 168 2.97 -1.38 10.08
C VAL A 168 4.19 -0.82 10.81
N LEU A 169 4.75 -1.55 11.78
CA LEU A 169 6.02 -1.16 12.41
C LEU A 169 7.18 -1.16 11.41
N THR A 170 7.22 -2.15 10.51
CA THR A 170 8.25 -2.24 9.46
C THR A 170 8.13 -1.09 8.47
N ILE A 171 6.91 -0.75 8.06
CA ILE A 171 6.63 0.43 7.25
C ILE A 171 7.06 1.70 8.01
N GLY A 172 6.72 1.82 9.29
CA GLY A 172 7.14 2.92 10.15
C GLY A 172 8.66 3.06 10.27
N LYS A 173 9.40 1.95 10.36
CA LYS A 173 10.88 1.93 10.34
C LYS A 173 11.44 2.40 9.01
N PHE A 174 10.84 1.98 7.89
CA PHE A 174 11.24 2.44 6.57
C PHE A 174 11.05 3.95 6.42
N PHE A 175 9.89 4.49 6.82
CA PHE A 175 9.67 5.93 6.85
C PHE A 175 10.62 6.65 7.80
N TYR A 176 10.94 6.09 8.96
CA TYR A 176 11.93 6.67 9.88
C TYR A 176 13.32 6.75 9.25
N LEU A 177 13.75 5.72 8.52
CA LEU A 177 15.05 5.69 7.84
C LEU A 177 15.12 6.72 6.71
N ILE A 178 14.04 6.84 5.93
CA ILE A 178 13.88 7.90 4.92
C ILE A 178 13.93 9.28 5.59
N GLU A 179 13.21 9.48 6.69
CA GLU A 179 13.19 10.75 7.43
C GLU A 179 14.58 11.14 7.93
N HIS A 180 15.35 10.15 8.40
CA HIS A 180 16.68 10.34 8.94
C HIS A 180 17.71 10.66 7.85
N HIS A 181 17.63 9.99 6.70
CA HIS A 181 18.52 10.24 5.56
C HIS A 181 18.16 11.49 4.76
N LEU A 182 16.88 11.83 4.62
CA LEU A 182 16.42 12.97 3.82
C LEU A 182 16.18 14.24 4.66
N GLY A 183 16.20 14.17 5.99
CA GLY A 183 16.09 15.34 6.88
C GLY A 183 14.71 16.03 6.90
N ILE A 184 13.70 15.44 6.24
CA ILE A 184 12.35 16.01 6.11
C ILE A 184 11.47 15.42 7.22
N ARG A 185 11.03 16.20 8.21
CA ARG A 185 10.06 15.73 9.23
C ARG A 185 8.65 15.59 8.65
N ILE A 186 8.31 14.40 8.14
CA ILE A 186 6.99 14.14 7.52
C ILE A 186 5.89 13.99 8.58
N PHE A 187 6.18 13.38 9.73
CA PHE A 187 5.19 13.13 10.78
C PHE A 187 5.43 14.04 11.98
N ASN A 188 4.87 15.24 11.94
CA ASN A 188 4.82 16.11 13.11
C ASN A 188 3.79 15.54 14.10
N ALA A 189 4.20 14.57 14.91
CA ALA A 189 3.43 14.13 16.06
C ALA A 189 3.23 15.36 16.95
N LYS A 190 2.01 15.90 16.93
CA LYS A 190 1.58 17.04 17.74
C LYS A 190 2.00 16.73 19.18
N LYS A 191 3.05 17.40 19.64
CA LYS A 191 3.61 17.26 20.99
C LYS A 191 2.52 17.77 21.94
N ASN A 192 1.63 16.89 22.40
CA ASN A 192 0.73 17.23 23.48
C ASN A 192 1.63 17.61 24.65
N LYS A 193 1.64 18.90 25.00
CA LYS A 193 2.21 19.41 26.23
C LYS A 193 1.60 18.58 27.34
N SER A 194 2.36 17.61 27.85
CA SER A 194 2.01 16.93 29.08
C SER A 194 1.83 18.01 30.13
N SER A 195 0.60 18.07 30.64
CA SER A 195 0.20 18.86 31.79
C SER A 195 1.26 18.72 32.88
N LYS A 196 2.00 19.79 33.12
CA LYS A 196 2.94 19.93 34.23
C LYS A 196 2.17 20.20 35.52
N ASN A 197 1.07 19.48 35.76
CA ASN A 197 0.19 19.67 36.90
C ASN A 197 -0.15 18.32 37.52
N GLY A 198 0.76 17.83 38.37
CA GLY A 198 0.57 16.54 39.02
C GLY A 198 1.85 16.02 39.65
N LYS A 199 2.43 16.80 40.58
CA LYS A 199 3.32 16.36 41.68
C LYS A 199 3.97 17.59 42.33
N ARG A 200 3.16 18.42 42.98
CA ARG A 200 3.65 19.22 44.11
C ARG A 200 3.11 18.51 45.35
N GLY A 201 3.94 17.60 45.85
CA GLY A 201 3.66 16.81 47.02
C GLY A 201 3.29 17.71 48.19
N ASN A 202 2.16 17.36 48.80
CA ASN A 202 1.79 17.54 50.19
C ASN A 202 2.93 18.07 51.09
N LYS A 203 3.00 19.39 51.28
CA LYS A 203 3.65 19.97 52.46
C LYS A 203 2.57 20.44 53.40
N ARG A 204 2.29 19.56 54.38
CA ARG A 204 1.70 19.89 55.67
C ARG A 204 2.27 21.23 56.16
N ALA A 205 1.40 22.21 56.38
CA ALA A 205 1.56 23.26 57.37
C ALA A 205 0.18 23.88 57.62
N ALA A 206 -0.67 23.15 58.33
CA ALA A 206 -1.67 23.81 59.17
C ALA A 206 -0.87 24.46 60.31
N ARG A 207 -0.80 25.79 60.35
CA ARG A 207 -0.55 26.52 61.59
C ARG A 207 -1.88 27.12 62.02
N SER A 208 -2.43 26.56 63.08
CA SER A 208 -3.40 27.21 63.94
C SER A 208 -2.67 28.09 64.95
N ASN A 209 -3.29 29.24 65.26
CA ASN A 209 -2.96 30.27 66.26
C ASN A 209 -1.73 31.13 65.96
#